data_AF-A0A1C5CT09-F1
#
_entry.id   AF-A0A1C5CT09-F1
#
_cell.length_a   1.000
_cell.length_b   1.000
_cell.length_c   1.000
_cell.angle_alpha   90.00
_cell.angle_beta   90.00
_cell.angle_gamma   90.00
#
_symmetry.space_group_name_H-M   'P 1'
#
loop_
_entity.id
_entity.type
_entity.pdbx_description
1 polymer ?
#
loop_
_entity_poly.entity_id
_entity_poly.type
_entity_poly.pdbx_seq_one_letter_code
_entity_poly.pdbx_strand_id
1 'polypeptide(L)' 'MEQAAITRTVGVAAGVKGTYLSVHTRARLDAVAADLNGRPRKTLDRESPTERLHTLLAA' A
#
# COMPACT_ATOMS: atom_id res chain seq x y z
N MET A 1 -22.53 -9.90 -13.58
CA MET A 1 -21.08 -10.04 -13.29
C MET A 1 -20.72 -8.97 -12.26
N GLU A 2 -21.34 -8.99 -11.08
CA GLU A 2 -20.88 -9.68 -9.86
C GLU A 2 -19.52 -9.17 -9.36
N GLN A 3 -19.55 -8.04 -8.67
CA GLN A 3 -18.54 -7.69 -7.68
C GLN A 3 -19.12 -8.07 -6.33
N ALA A 4 -18.81 -9.29 -5.91
CA ALA A 4 -19.27 -9.87 -4.67
C ALA A 4 -18.87 -9.02 -3.47
N ALA A 5 -19.88 -8.70 -2.67
CA ALA A 5 -19.88 -8.39 -1.25
C ALA A 5 -18.53 -8.57 -0.52
N ILE A 6 -17.84 -7.45 -0.26
CA ILE A 6 -16.87 -7.37 0.82
C ILE A 6 -17.65 -7.05 2.10
N THR A 7 -18.05 -8.12 2.78
CA THR A 7 -18.83 -8.12 4.03
C THR A 7 -18.17 -7.27 5.12
N ARG A 8 -19.03 -6.43 5.70
CA ARG A 8 -18.87 -5.56 6.86
C ARG A 8 -18.49 -6.35 8.12
N THR A 9 -17.44 -5.95 8.83
CA THR A 9 -17.30 -6.18 10.28
C THR A 9 -16.66 -4.94 10.88
N VAL A 10 -17.43 -4.27 11.75
CA VAL A 10 -16.97 -3.19 12.63
C VAL A 10 -16.36 -3.81 13.87
N GLY A 11 -15.13 -3.41 14.20
CA GLY A 11 -14.47 -3.75 15.45
C GLY A 11 -12.95 -3.77 15.29
N VAL A 12 -12.25 -2.72 15.74
CA VAL A 12 -10.81 -2.81 15.98
C VAL A 12 -10.54 -2.40 17.41
N ALA A 13 -10.29 -3.43 18.19
CA ALA A 13 -9.53 -3.37 19.42
C ALA A 13 -8.17 -2.71 19.17
N ALA A 14 -7.80 -1.80 20.07
CA ALA A 14 -6.47 -1.24 20.18
C ALA A 14 -5.42 -2.37 20.17
N GLY A 15 -4.42 -2.30 19.28
CA GLY A 15 -3.21 -3.12 19.37
C GLY A 15 -2.62 -3.71 18.09
N VAL A 16 -3.28 -3.65 16.92
CA VAL A 16 -2.74 -4.24 15.68
C VAL A 16 -2.30 -3.13 14.72
N LYS A 17 -1.04 -3.16 14.27
CA LYS A 17 -0.55 -2.29 13.19
C LYS A 17 -1.17 -2.72 11.86
N GLY A 18 -2.44 -2.38 11.67
CA GLY A 18 -3.21 -2.68 10.47
C GLY A 18 -4.33 -1.65 10.27
N THR A 19 -4.62 -1.33 9.01
CA THR A 19 -5.74 -0.48 8.61
C THR A 19 -6.54 -1.23 7.55
N TYR A 20 -7.87 -1.21 7.64
CA TYR A 20 -8.72 -1.80 6.61
C TYR A 20 -8.63 -1.00 5.32
N LEU A 21 -8.07 -1.58 4.27
CA LEU A 21 -7.93 -0.89 2.98
C LEU A 21 -9.28 -0.72 2.26
N SER A 22 -10.26 -1.59 2.52
CA SER A 22 -11.58 -1.57 1.89
C SER A 22 -12.42 -0.33 2.21
N VAL A 23 -12.08 0.43 3.27
CA VAL A 23 -12.79 1.68 3.62
C VAL A 23 -12.30 2.88 2.80
N HIS A 24 -11.25 2.72 2.00
CA HIS A 24 -10.66 3.79 1.19
C HIS A 24 -11.04 3.63 -0.29
N THR A 25 -11.23 4.76 -0.97
CA THR A 25 -11.43 4.74 -2.42
C THR A 25 -10.17 4.29 -3.15
N ARG A 26 -10.35 3.71 -4.33
CA ARG A 26 -9.22 3.26 -5.15
C ARG A 26 -8.23 4.40 -5.46
N ALA A 27 -8.75 5.56 -5.86
CA ALA A 27 -7.93 6.73 -6.15
C ALA A 27 -7.09 7.19 -4.95
N ARG A 28 -7.63 7.10 -3.73
CA ARG A 28 -6.87 7.42 -2.51
C ARG A 28 -5.75 6.42 -2.27
N LEU A 29 -6.02 5.13 -2.47
CA LEU A 29 -5.01 4.08 -2.31
C LEU A 29 -3.91 4.20 -3.38
N ASP A 30 -4.26 4.53 -4.62
CA ASP A 30 -3.28 4.74 -5.70
C ASP A 30 -2.38 5.95 -5.40
N ALA A 31 -2.94 7.05 -4.89
CA ALA A 31 -2.16 8.22 -4.48
C ALA A 31 -1.19 7.90 -3.32
N VAL A 32 -1.65 7.17 -2.30
CA VAL A 32 -0.80 6.72 -1.19
C VAL A 32 0.29 5.77 -1.68
N ALA A 33 -0.03 4.85 -2.59
CA ALA A 33 0.95 3.94 -3.17
C ALA A 33 2.03 4.70 -3.94
N ALA A 34 1.65 5.69 -4.76
CA ALA A 34 2.60 6.52 -5.49
C ALA A 34 3.56 7.26 -4.54
N ASP A 35 3.04 7.88 -3.48
CA ASP A 35 3.86 8.57 -2.48
C ASP A 35 4.83 7.61 -1.76
N LEU A 36 4.32 6.49 -1.26
CA LEU A 36 5.14 5.54 -0.50
C LEU A 36 6.21 4.86 -1.34
N ASN A 37 5.89 4.54 -2.60
CA ASN A 37 6.80 3.85 -3.52
C ASN A 37 7.81 4.80 -4.16
N GLY A 38 7.49 6.08 -4.29
CA GLY A 38 8.42 7.13 -4.76
C GLY A 38 9.33 7.69 -3.67
N ARG A 39 9.04 7.43 -2.40
CA ARG A 39 9.80 8.02 -1.28
C ARG A 39 11.15 7.34 -1.04
N PRO A 40 12.27 8.09 -1.04
CA PRO A 40 13.60 7.61 -0.65
C PRO A 40 13.62 6.93 0.72
N ARG A 41 14.23 5.74 0.82
CA ARG A 41 14.35 4.99 2.09
C ARG A 41 15.81 4.82 2.50
N LYS A 42 16.11 5.16 3.77
CA LYS A 42 17.47 4.99 4.33
C LYS A 42 17.96 3.54 4.31
N THR A 43 17.04 2.58 4.43
CA THR A 43 17.34 1.13 4.37
C THR A 43 17.62 0.63 2.97
N LEU A 44 17.35 1.42 1.94
CA LEU A 44 17.65 1.15 0.53
C LEU A 44 18.71 2.12 0.02
N ASP A 45 19.64 2.55 0.88
CA ASP A 45 20.69 3.52 0.53
C ASP A 45 20.16 4.82 -0.11
N ARG A 46 18.95 5.23 0.27
CA ARG A 46 18.18 6.37 -0.27
C ARG A 46 17.52 6.16 -1.63
N GLU A 47 17.58 4.97 -2.22
CA GLU A 47 16.70 4.62 -3.35
C GLU A 47 15.23 4.57 -2.88
N SER A 48 14.32 4.87 -3.81
CA SER A 48 12.89 4.61 -3.63
C SER A 48 12.57 3.13 -3.85
N PRO A 49 11.50 2.61 -3.22
CA PRO A 49 11.03 1.25 -3.49
C PRO A 49 10.83 0.93 -4.97
N THR A 50 10.29 1.88 -5.75
CA THR A 50 10.11 1.70 -7.21
C THR A 50 11.44 1.55 -7.94
N GLU A 51 12.43 2.40 -7.67
CA GLU A 51 13.76 2.31 -8.29
C GLU A 51 14.44 0.98 -7.96
N ARG A 52 14.42 0.59 -6.68
CA ARG A 52 15.06 -0.65 -6.26
C ARG A 52 14.43 -1.86 -6.92
N LEU A 53 13.09 -1.90 -6.99
CA LEU A 53 12.36 -2.97 -7.66
C LEU A 53 12.69 -3.03 -9.15
N HIS A 54 12.74 -1.88 -9.83
CA HIS A 54 13.11 -1.81 -11.25
C HIS A 54 14.50 -2.40 -11.51
N THR A 55 15.49 -2.04 -10.68
CA THR A 55 16.85 -2.60 -10.76
C THR A 55 16.87 -4.12 -10.59
N LEU A 56 16.10 -4.66 -9.65
CA LEU A 56 16.04 -6.10 -9.39
C LEU A 56 15.35 -6.90 -10.52
N LEU A 57 14.40 -6.29 -11.22
CA LEU A 57 13.69 -6.94 -12.33
C LEU A 57 14.44 -6.83 -13.67
N ALA A 58 15.38 -5.89 -13.77
CA ALA A 58 16.20 -5.68 -14.97
C ALA A 58 17.49 -6.52 -14.99
N ALA A 59 17.79 -7.24 -13.91
CA ALA A 59 18.96 -8.12 -13.76
C ALA A 59 18.62 -9.57 -14.15
#